data_AF-A0AAE1FYD6-F1
#
_entry.id   AF-A0AAE1FYD6-F1
#
_cell.length_a   1.000
_cell.length_b   1.000
_cell.length_c   1.000
_cell.angle_alpha   90.00
_cell.angle_beta   90.00
_cell.angle_gamma   90.00
#
_symmetry.space_group_name_H-M   'P 1'
#
loop_
_entity.id
_entity.type
_entity.pdbx_description
1 polymer ?
#
loop_
_entity_poly.entity_id
_entity_poly.type
_entity_poly.pdbx_seq_one_letter_code
_entity_poly.pdbx_strand_id
1 'polypeptide(L)'
;MFFPSIADQYPSTKSLELDSALSFVPETLRTLLNGRFVGKETSRKIAAIGQAIVQAARPRAVVAPLQLGLAVQAHHMYRSQFLVDTLHGMGFASSSKEVLRFEKNAADSVAPDTLVDDIDVLDMTLLFAGDNVDHNILTIDVQSKIPVIEYRFAKHVRQTIVFNDLPTLINCDRTVDVLWELSLNFKQGTPVWQGMMHIIHQGLEHPGQSSVVFLPMIDLYSGDKTCILSTLDFACDLAIKHNAPPIITFDQPLYWKAAEIIMDAPQSSPLKSIVLMLGGFHTFMNLLGAIGTLMEGTGLRNIMEVVDGSNAVQNMMTGKSVQRAFRGHLLVDRCLNHMVVSELQEDDSQFESLVNQAEEMYSSMVNKETSLESAAASDMLDKIMEKVDMKRSDLSTRSKTSRLWVIYQKMLLTSSRG
;
A
#
# COMPACT_ATOMS: atom_id res chain seq x y z
N MET A 1 45.97 -2.50 -2.95
CA MET A 1 44.73 -3.23 -2.63
C MET A 1 43.85 -3.19 -3.87
N PHE A 2 43.75 -4.33 -4.57
CA PHE A 2 42.87 -4.45 -5.73
C PHE A 2 41.44 -4.43 -5.22
N PHE A 3 40.70 -3.36 -5.53
CA PHE A 3 39.25 -3.43 -5.48
C PHE A 3 38.84 -4.29 -6.69
N PRO A 4 38.11 -5.39 -6.50
CA PRO A 4 37.61 -6.14 -7.64
C PRO A 4 36.77 -5.18 -8.48
N SER A 5 37.11 -5.08 -9.77
CA SER A 5 36.29 -4.39 -10.76
C SER A 5 35.02 -5.23 -10.89
N ILE A 6 33.97 -4.89 -10.14
CA ILE A 6 32.67 -5.54 -10.26
C ILE A 6 31.72 -4.49 -10.81
N ALA A 7 31.67 -4.42 -12.13
CA ALA A 7 30.57 -3.80 -12.86
C ALA A 7 29.39 -4.77 -13.04
N ASP A 8 29.48 -5.99 -12.51
CA ASP A 8 28.59 -7.09 -12.88
C ASP A 8 27.52 -7.44 -11.83
N GLN A 9 27.62 -6.91 -10.59
CA GLN A 9 26.66 -7.25 -9.52
C GLN A 9 26.34 -6.05 -8.61
N TYR A 10 25.04 -5.84 -8.39
CA TYR A 10 24.54 -4.86 -7.43
C TYR A 10 24.61 -5.38 -5.98
N PRO A 11 24.74 -4.48 -4.97
CA PRO A 11 24.78 -4.88 -3.58
C PRO A 11 23.42 -5.43 -3.09
N SER A 12 23.45 -6.53 -2.34
CA SER A 12 22.26 -7.14 -1.73
C SER A 12 21.82 -6.42 -0.44
N THR A 13 20.65 -6.76 0.10
CA THR A 13 20.13 -6.22 1.37
C THR A 13 21.10 -6.43 2.54
N LYS A 14 21.85 -7.54 2.59
CA LYS A 14 22.90 -7.79 3.58
C LYS A 14 24.04 -6.77 3.53
N SER A 15 24.24 -6.13 2.38
CA SER A 15 25.25 -5.07 2.19
C SER A 15 24.88 -3.75 2.87
N LEU A 16 23.62 -3.60 3.29
CA LEU A 16 23.12 -2.45 4.03
C LEU A 16 23.28 -2.62 5.55
N GLU A 17 23.56 -3.84 6.03
CA GLU A 17 23.87 -4.11 7.43
C GLU A 17 25.20 -3.47 7.83
N LEU A 18 25.31 -3.09 9.10
CA LEU A 18 26.42 -2.26 9.57
C LEU A 18 27.80 -2.90 9.34
N ASP A 19 27.95 -4.20 9.60
CA ASP A 19 29.22 -4.92 9.48
C ASP A 19 29.67 -5.04 8.02
N SER A 20 28.74 -5.34 7.11
CA SER A 20 28.97 -5.38 5.66
C SER A 20 29.25 -3.98 5.09
N ALA A 21 28.54 -2.96 5.57
CA ALA A 21 28.73 -1.59 5.13
C ALA A 21 30.12 -1.04 5.56
N LEU A 22 30.64 -1.49 6.70
CA LEU A 22 31.98 -1.18 7.20
C LEU A 22 33.09 -1.95 6.49
N SER A 23 32.83 -3.20 6.08
CA SER A 23 33.81 -4.03 5.36
C SER A 23 34.06 -3.52 3.94
N PHE A 24 33.06 -2.84 3.35
CA PHE A 24 33.20 -2.14 2.07
C PHE A 24 34.24 -1.00 2.10
N VAL A 25 34.45 -0.37 3.26
CA VAL A 25 35.39 0.75 3.41
C VAL A 25 36.81 0.20 3.62
N PRO A 26 37.82 0.62 2.83
CA PRO A 26 39.18 0.13 2.98
C PRO A 26 39.73 0.41 4.39
N GLU A 27 40.47 -0.55 4.92
CA GLU A 27 40.93 -0.58 6.32
C GLU A 27 41.74 0.66 6.73
N THR A 28 42.54 1.20 5.81
CA THR A 28 43.31 2.44 6.02
C THR A 28 42.40 3.65 6.19
N LEU A 29 41.35 3.76 5.37
CA LEU A 29 40.34 4.82 5.48
C LEU A 29 39.48 4.65 6.73
N ARG A 30 39.10 3.41 7.07
CA ARG A 30 38.39 3.10 8.30
C ARG A 30 39.19 3.49 9.54
N THR A 31 40.49 3.19 9.56
CA THR A 31 41.40 3.57 10.66
C THR A 31 41.53 5.09 10.78
N LEU A 32 41.63 5.79 9.65
CA LEU A 32 41.67 7.26 9.61
C LEU A 32 40.39 7.89 10.17
N LEU A 33 39.22 7.41 9.74
CA LEU A 33 37.92 7.95 10.17
C LEU A 33 37.64 7.62 11.64
N ASN A 34 38.00 6.40 12.09
CA ASN A 34 37.95 6.02 13.51
C ASN A 34 38.79 6.94 14.40
N GLY A 35 39.98 7.35 13.94
CA GLY A 35 40.85 8.25 14.69
C GLY A 35 40.38 9.71 14.74
N ARG A 36 39.35 10.09 13.98
CA ARG A 36 38.88 11.49 13.85
C ARG A 36 37.46 11.70 14.33
N PHE A 37 36.60 10.68 14.30
CA PHE A 37 35.20 10.83 14.68
C PHE A 37 35.04 10.64 16.19
N VAL A 38 34.35 11.57 16.84
CA VAL A 38 34.12 11.58 18.29
C VAL A 38 32.62 11.42 18.57
N GLY A 39 32.25 10.58 19.54
CA GLY A 39 30.86 10.38 19.99
C GLY A 39 30.44 8.91 20.15
N LYS A 40 29.17 8.68 20.48
CA LYS A 40 28.54 7.34 20.49
C LYS A 40 28.11 6.95 19.07
N GLU A 41 28.18 5.67 18.72
CA GLU A 41 27.77 5.09 17.43
C GLU A 41 28.47 5.69 16.19
N THR A 42 29.78 5.88 16.25
CA THR A 42 30.57 6.40 15.12
C THR A 42 30.63 5.43 13.93
N SER A 43 30.47 4.13 14.16
CA SER A 43 30.56 3.08 13.13
C SER A 43 29.68 3.34 11.90
N ARG A 44 28.41 3.74 12.10
CA ARG A 44 27.49 3.99 10.97
C ARG A 44 27.87 5.24 10.18
N LYS A 45 28.39 6.27 10.85
CA LYS A 45 28.90 7.50 10.22
C LYS A 45 30.19 7.20 9.43
N ILE A 46 31.05 6.34 9.96
CA ILE A 46 32.27 5.88 9.29
C ILE A 46 31.92 5.09 8.03
N ALA A 47 30.95 4.19 8.10
CA ALA A 47 30.46 3.47 6.92
C ALA A 47 29.91 4.44 5.86
N ALA A 48 29.01 5.35 6.24
CA ALA A 48 28.40 6.30 5.31
C ALA A 48 29.42 7.23 4.63
N ILE A 49 30.28 7.89 5.42
CA ILE A 49 31.27 8.83 4.89
C ILE A 49 32.40 8.09 4.16
N GLY A 50 32.82 6.94 4.68
CA GLY A 50 33.82 6.09 4.02
C GLY A 50 33.36 5.62 2.65
N GLN A 51 32.11 5.17 2.53
CA GLN A 51 31.51 4.80 1.24
C GLN A 51 31.40 6.00 0.29
N ALA A 52 31.02 7.18 0.79
CA ALA A 52 30.97 8.39 -0.03
C ALA A 52 32.35 8.79 -0.58
N ILE A 53 33.41 8.67 0.23
CA ILE A 53 34.79 8.91 -0.20
C ILE A 53 35.22 7.89 -1.27
N VAL A 54 34.89 6.61 -1.08
CA VAL A 54 35.19 5.55 -2.06
C VAL A 54 34.46 5.81 -3.38
N GLN A 55 33.18 6.17 -3.33
CA GLN A 55 32.39 6.51 -4.51
C GLN A 55 32.95 7.74 -5.24
N ALA A 56 33.30 8.80 -4.50
CA ALA A 56 33.86 10.02 -5.07
C ALA A 56 35.23 9.79 -5.71
N ALA A 57 36.05 8.90 -5.13
CA ALA A 57 37.35 8.52 -5.68
C ALA A 57 37.22 7.61 -6.93
N ARG A 58 36.12 6.88 -7.08
CA ARG A 58 35.91 5.89 -8.15
C ARG A 58 34.46 5.89 -8.68
N PRO A 59 33.98 7.00 -9.26
CA PRO A 59 32.55 7.20 -9.54
C PRO A 59 31.94 6.25 -10.58
N ARG A 60 32.76 5.61 -11.42
CA ARG A 60 32.31 4.69 -12.49
C ARG A 60 32.65 3.22 -12.24
N ALA A 61 33.36 2.92 -11.15
CA ALA A 61 33.90 1.58 -10.89
C ALA A 61 33.30 0.93 -9.63
N VAL A 62 32.49 1.68 -8.88
CA VAL A 62 31.94 1.26 -7.59
C VAL A 62 30.50 1.76 -7.49
N VAL A 63 29.62 0.94 -6.92
CA VAL A 63 28.28 1.34 -6.50
C VAL A 63 28.22 1.20 -4.97
N ALA A 64 28.25 2.32 -4.26
CA ALA A 64 28.21 2.34 -2.80
C ALA A 64 26.85 1.82 -2.25
N PRO A 65 26.84 0.74 -1.45
CA PRO A 65 25.61 0.12 -0.97
C PRO A 65 24.68 1.08 -0.22
N LEU A 66 25.22 1.91 0.68
CA LEU A 66 24.40 2.83 1.49
C LEU A 66 23.82 3.97 0.64
N GLN A 67 24.55 4.44 -0.37
CA GLN A 67 24.07 5.50 -1.26
C GLN A 67 23.01 4.97 -2.23
N LEU A 68 23.17 3.74 -2.74
CA LEU A 68 22.16 3.08 -3.55
C LEU A 68 20.92 2.76 -2.71
N GLY A 69 21.09 2.17 -1.52
CA GLY A 69 19.99 1.82 -0.63
C GLY A 69 19.16 3.04 -0.22
N LEU A 70 19.81 4.17 0.11
CA LEU A 70 19.13 5.42 0.41
C LEU A 70 18.35 5.95 -0.82
N ALA A 71 18.96 5.90 -2.01
CA ALA A 71 18.34 6.34 -3.25
C ALA A 71 17.11 5.48 -3.60
N VAL A 72 17.21 4.15 -3.51
CA VAL A 72 16.12 3.20 -3.74
C VAL A 72 14.99 3.39 -2.73
N GLN A 73 15.31 3.53 -1.43
CA GLN A 73 14.29 3.79 -0.41
C GLN A 73 13.58 5.13 -0.61
N ALA A 74 14.32 6.20 -0.93
CA ALA A 74 13.74 7.50 -1.22
C ALA A 74 12.88 7.47 -2.49
N HIS A 75 13.34 6.78 -3.53
CA HIS A 75 12.56 6.57 -4.76
C HIS A 75 11.28 5.79 -4.49
N HIS A 76 11.36 4.74 -3.67
CA HIS A 76 10.22 3.91 -3.30
C HIS A 76 9.18 4.67 -2.46
N MET A 77 9.62 5.40 -1.43
CA MET A 77 8.72 6.11 -0.51
C MET A 77 8.06 7.34 -1.13
N TYR A 78 8.76 8.05 -2.03
CA TYR A 78 8.32 9.36 -2.49
C TYR A 78 8.06 9.45 -3.99
N ARG A 79 8.46 8.43 -4.78
CA ARG A 79 8.39 8.42 -6.25
C ARG A 79 8.89 9.72 -6.89
N SER A 80 9.85 10.38 -6.24
CA SER A 80 10.30 11.73 -6.60
C SER A 80 11.72 11.67 -7.13
N GLN A 81 11.86 11.78 -8.44
CA GLN A 81 13.16 11.91 -9.09
C GLN A 81 13.89 13.16 -8.60
N PHE A 82 13.16 14.26 -8.39
CA PHE A 82 13.72 15.50 -7.84
C PHE A 82 14.41 15.30 -6.48
N LEU A 83 13.78 14.55 -5.56
CA LEU A 83 14.37 14.27 -4.25
C LEU A 83 15.65 13.43 -4.38
N VAL A 84 15.61 12.37 -5.18
CA VAL A 84 16.76 11.48 -5.41
C VAL A 84 17.91 12.24 -6.08
N ASP A 85 17.61 13.02 -7.13
CA ASP A 85 18.60 13.84 -7.84
C ASP A 85 19.17 14.95 -6.94
N THR A 86 18.37 15.51 -6.02
CA THR A 86 18.84 16.48 -5.01
C THR A 86 19.83 15.81 -4.04
N LEU A 87 19.49 14.64 -3.50
CA LEU A 87 20.37 13.89 -2.60
C LEU A 87 21.64 13.40 -3.32
N HIS A 88 21.52 13.04 -4.60
CA HIS A 88 22.64 12.69 -5.45
C HIS A 88 23.56 13.90 -5.69
N GLY A 89 22.98 15.07 -6.00
CA GLY A 89 23.72 16.32 -6.16
C GLY A 89 24.46 16.76 -4.89
N MET A 90 23.93 16.41 -3.72
CA MET A 90 24.61 16.62 -2.43
C MET A 90 25.65 15.53 -2.08
N GLY A 91 25.78 14.48 -2.89
CA GLY A 91 26.72 13.37 -2.68
C GLY A 91 26.28 12.32 -1.66
N PHE A 92 25.00 12.31 -1.26
CA PHE A 92 24.46 11.37 -0.26
C PHE A 92 23.77 10.15 -0.85
N ALA A 93 23.41 10.18 -2.13
CA ALA A 93 22.65 9.12 -2.78
C ALA A 93 23.17 8.80 -4.20
N SER A 94 22.84 7.61 -4.69
CA SER A 94 23.00 7.27 -6.11
C SER A 94 22.01 8.05 -6.99
N SER A 95 22.36 8.24 -8.26
CA SER A 95 21.49 8.93 -9.22
C SER A 95 20.19 8.16 -9.48
N SER A 96 19.12 8.86 -9.87
CA SER A 96 17.86 8.20 -10.27
C SER A 96 18.04 7.21 -11.43
N LYS A 97 18.98 7.48 -12.35
CA LYS A 97 19.32 6.54 -13.43
C LYS A 97 19.87 5.22 -12.90
N GLU A 98 20.71 5.28 -11.87
CA GLU A 98 21.30 4.09 -11.26
C GLU A 98 20.26 3.31 -10.44
N VAL A 99 19.31 3.99 -9.80
CA VAL A 99 18.17 3.37 -9.11
C VAL A 99 17.30 2.58 -10.10
N LEU A 100 16.92 3.19 -11.23
CA LEU A 100 16.14 2.50 -12.27
C LEU A 100 16.91 1.31 -12.86
N ARG A 101 18.22 1.47 -13.07
CA ARG A 101 19.08 0.38 -13.53
C ARG A 101 19.12 -0.77 -12.52
N PHE A 102 19.22 -0.47 -11.23
CA PHE A 102 19.12 -1.46 -10.16
C PHE A 102 17.76 -2.17 -10.15
N GLU A 103 16.65 -1.43 -10.20
CA GLU A 103 15.29 -1.99 -10.23
C GLU A 103 15.10 -2.91 -11.44
N LYS A 104 15.62 -2.53 -12.62
CA LYS A 104 15.60 -3.35 -13.83
C LYS A 104 16.43 -4.64 -13.66
N ASN A 105 17.67 -4.54 -13.19
CA ASN A 105 18.51 -5.72 -12.99
C ASN A 105 17.97 -6.63 -11.88
N ALA A 106 17.31 -6.07 -10.86
CA ALA A 106 16.63 -6.84 -9.83
C ALA A 106 15.43 -7.59 -10.43
N ALA A 107 14.62 -6.94 -11.28
CA ALA A 107 13.55 -7.62 -12.01
C ALA A 107 14.10 -8.75 -12.91
N ASP A 108 15.20 -8.51 -13.62
CA ASP A 108 15.85 -9.49 -14.50
C ASP A 108 16.45 -10.68 -13.74
N SER A 109 17.00 -10.43 -12.54
CA SER A 109 17.59 -11.48 -11.69
C SER A 109 16.51 -12.31 -10.98
N VAL A 110 15.35 -11.72 -10.75
CA VAL A 110 14.25 -12.39 -10.05
C VAL A 110 13.33 -13.11 -11.03
N ALA A 111 13.11 -12.61 -12.25
CA ALA A 111 12.20 -13.19 -13.25
C ALA A 111 12.38 -14.70 -13.57
N PRO A 112 13.59 -15.29 -13.52
CA PRO A 112 13.76 -16.74 -13.65
C PRO A 112 13.35 -17.52 -12.39
N ASP A 113 13.56 -16.94 -11.19
CA ASP A 113 13.53 -17.61 -9.89
C ASP A 113 12.35 -17.19 -8.98
N THR A 114 11.41 -16.37 -9.48
CA THR A 114 10.52 -15.56 -8.61
C THR A 114 9.48 -16.36 -7.83
N LEU A 115 9.04 -17.49 -8.33
CA LEU A 115 7.97 -18.27 -7.72
C LEU A 115 8.52 -19.67 -7.52
N VAL A 116 9.34 -19.77 -6.47
CA VAL A 116 9.92 -20.96 -5.83
C VAL A 116 9.21 -22.23 -6.26
N ASP A 117 9.94 -23.18 -6.86
CA ASP A 117 9.44 -24.49 -7.31
C ASP A 117 8.84 -25.36 -6.18
N ASP A 118 8.91 -24.91 -4.92
CA ASP A 118 8.59 -25.64 -3.69
C ASP A 118 7.55 -24.96 -2.77
N ILE A 119 6.69 -24.06 -3.29
CA ILE A 119 5.58 -23.52 -2.49
C ILE A 119 4.27 -24.15 -2.97
N ASP A 120 3.49 -24.73 -2.04
CA ASP A 120 2.14 -25.24 -2.30
C ASP A 120 1.26 -24.11 -2.88
N VAL A 121 1.03 -24.17 -4.19
CA VAL A 121 0.44 -23.09 -5.01
C VAL A 121 -1.08 -22.95 -4.80
N LEU A 122 -1.70 -23.83 -4.01
CA LEU A 122 -3.15 -23.86 -3.83
C LEU A 122 -3.72 -22.68 -3.02
N ASP A 123 -2.88 -21.96 -2.26
CA ASP A 123 -3.32 -20.83 -1.40
C ASP A 123 -2.78 -19.44 -1.82
N MET A 124 -2.15 -19.32 -3.01
CA MET A 124 -1.57 -18.06 -3.48
C MET A 124 -2.48 -17.33 -4.48
N THR A 125 -2.71 -16.04 -4.27
CA THR A 125 -3.33 -15.14 -5.26
C THR A 125 -2.28 -14.20 -5.83
N LEU A 126 -2.12 -14.19 -7.15
CA LEU A 126 -1.24 -13.25 -7.85
C LEU A 126 -2.03 -11.99 -8.24
N LEU A 127 -1.62 -10.84 -7.69
CA LEU A 127 -2.13 -9.53 -8.06
C LEU A 127 -1.05 -8.76 -8.82
N PHE A 128 -1.32 -8.47 -10.09
CA PHE A 128 -0.49 -7.62 -10.93
C PHE A 128 -0.92 -6.16 -10.78
N ALA A 129 0.02 -5.27 -10.46
CA ALA A 129 -0.23 -3.83 -10.43
C ALA A 129 0.40 -3.17 -11.68
N GLY A 130 -0.44 -2.77 -12.63
CA GLY A 130 -0.04 -2.03 -13.82
C GLY A 130 0.11 -0.53 -13.56
N ASP A 131 0.94 -0.17 -12.57
CA ASP A 131 1.25 1.22 -12.22
C ASP A 131 2.47 1.71 -13.03
N ASN A 132 2.34 2.86 -13.69
CA ASN A 132 3.41 3.57 -14.41
C ASN A 132 4.35 2.63 -15.21
N VAL A 133 3.79 1.94 -16.21
CA VAL A 133 4.54 1.11 -17.18
C VAL A 133 5.38 2.00 -18.12
N ASP A 134 6.27 2.83 -17.58
CA ASP A 134 6.96 3.87 -18.34
C ASP A 134 8.42 4.17 -17.92
N HIS A 135 9.21 4.49 -18.97
CA HIS A 135 10.41 5.34 -19.10
C HIS A 135 11.79 4.64 -19.19
N ASN A 136 12.38 4.56 -20.40
CA ASN A 136 13.27 5.59 -20.97
C ASN A 136 13.77 5.18 -22.39
N ILE A 137 13.49 6.04 -23.38
CA ILE A 137 13.72 5.96 -24.85
C ILE A 137 15.16 5.68 -25.33
N LEU A 138 16.10 5.41 -24.42
CA LEU A 138 17.51 5.17 -24.72
C LEU A 138 18.10 4.15 -23.73
N THR A 139 17.74 2.87 -23.85
CA THR A 139 18.60 1.82 -23.28
C THR A 139 18.60 0.55 -24.14
N ILE A 140 19.67 0.41 -24.92
CA ILE A 140 20.05 -0.82 -25.63
C ILE A 140 20.51 -1.82 -24.56
N ASP A 141 19.70 -2.83 -24.25
CA ASP A 141 20.19 -4.19 -23.96
C ASP A 141 19.06 -5.23 -24.05
N VAL A 142 19.43 -6.44 -24.50
CA VAL A 142 18.57 -7.36 -25.27
C VAL A 142 18.10 -8.59 -24.45
N GLN A 143 18.42 -8.72 -23.17
CA GLN A 143 18.35 -10.03 -22.50
C GLN A 143 17.09 -10.39 -21.69
N SER A 144 16.13 -9.47 -21.52
CA SER A 144 14.85 -9.79 -20.84
C SER A 144 13.80 -8.73 -21.13
N LYS A 145 13.24 -8.77 -22.35
CA LYS A 145 12.13 -7.91 -22.76
C LYS A 145 10.84 -8.70 -22.71
N ILE A 146 9.79 -8.13 -22.13
CA ILE A 146 8.42 -8.60 -22.39
C ILE A 146 8.22 -8.53 -23.92
N PRO A 147 7.80 -9.63 -24.57
CA PRO A 147 7.54 -9.64 -26.00
C PRO A 147 6.54 -8.54 -26.34
N VAL A 148 6.95 -7.62 -27.23
CA VAL A 148 6.05 -6.54 -27.66
C VAL A 148 5.07 -7.11 -28.67
N ILE A 149 3.80 -7.17 -28.29
CA ILE A 149 2.71 -7.62 -29.15
C ILE A 149 2.04 -6.38 -29.73
N GLU A 150 2.29 -6.14 -31.02
CA GLU A 150 1.62 -5.04 -31.72
C GLU A 150 0.11 -5.19 -31.63
N TYR A 151 -0.55 -4.14 -31.13
CA TYR A 151 -2.00 -4.08 -31.12
C TYR A 151 -2.52 -3.98 -32.56
N ARG A 152 -3.06 -5.08 -33.07
CA ARG A 152 -3.64 -5.17 -34.44
C ARG A 152 -5.15 -5.46 -34.44
N PHE A 153 -5.81 -5.40 -33.29
CA PHE A 153 -7.27 -5.57 -33.21
C PHE A 153 -7.95 -4.36 -33.87
N ALA A 154 -8.34 -4.50 -35.14
CA ALA A 154 -9.08 -3.48 -35.87
C ALA A 154 -10.36 -4.08 -36.46
N LYS A 155 -11.48 -3.89 -35.77
CA LYS A 155 -12.71 -3.31 -36.35
C LYS A 155 -13.75 -3.12 -35.26
N HIS A 156 -14.29 -1.90 -35.26
CA HIS A 156 -15.36 -1.40 -34.41
C HIS A 156 -16.41 -2.44 -34.06
N VAL A 157 -16.39 -2.90 -32.82
CA VAL A 157 -17.63 -3.18 -32.11
C VAL A 157 -17.61 -2.27 -30.90
N ARG A 158 -18.20 -1.07 -31.02
CA ARG A 158 -18.68 -0.35 -29.83
C ARG A 158 -19.80 -1.22 -29.26
N GLN A 159 -19.44 -2.28 -28.53
CA GLN A 159 -20.40 -2.98 -27.71
C GLN A 159 -20.82 -1.96 -26.65
N THR A 160 -22.10 -1.64 -26.62
CA THR A 160 -22.66 -0.82 -25.55
C THR A 160 -22.42 -1.58 -24.25
N ILE A 161 -21.58 -1.05 -23.36
CA ILE A 161 -21.47 -1.57 -22.00
C ILE A 161 -22.83 -1.32 -21.35
N VAL A 162 -23.63 -2.37 -21.24
CA VAL A 162 -24.89 -2.33 -20.51
C VAL A 162 -24.54 -2.54 -19.04
N PHE A 163 -24.88 -1.56 -18.20
CA PHE A 163 -24.81 -1.73 -16.76
C PHE A 163 -25.76 -2.86 -16.37
N ASN A 164 -25.19 -3.99 -15.96
CA ASN A 164 -25.95 -5.00 -15.24
C ASN A 164 -25.91 -4.64 -13.76
N ASP A 165 -27.04 -4.76 -13.07
CA ASP A 165 -27.05 -4.68 -11.62
C ASP A 165 -26.11 -5.75 -11.08
N LEU A 166 -25.02 -5.32 -10.43
CA LEU A 166 -24.14 -6.23 -9.73
C LEU A 166 -24.96 -6.82 -8.57
N PRO A 167 -24.88 -8.14 -8.34
CA PRO A 167 -25.48 -8.71 -7.15
C PRO A 167 -24.90 -7.97 -5.93
N THR A 168 -25.78 -7.47 -5.07
CA THR A 168 -25.36 -6.87 -3.80
C THR A 168 -24.47 -7.89 -3.10
N LEU A 169 -23.26 -7.51 -2.72
CA LEU A 169 -22.43 -8.33 -1.83
C LEU A 169 -23.16 -8.43 -0.50
N ILE A 170 -23.86 -9.55 -0.28
CA ILE A 170 -24.79 -9.73 0.86
C ILE A 170 -24.05 -9.95 2.19
N ASN A 171 -22.75 -10.27 2.17
CA ASN A 171 -22.00 -10.59 3.38
C ASN A 171 -20.64 -9.88 3.40
N CYS A 172 -20.60 -8.65 3.92
CA CYS A 172 -19.38 -8.15 4.55
C CYS A 172 -19.59 -8.30 6.06
N ASP A 173 -18.84 -9.22 6.68
CA ASP A 173 -18.83 -9.37 8.13
C ASP A 173 -18.42 -8.03 8.76
N ARG A 174 -19.34 -7.39 9.48
CA ARG A 174 -19.13 -6.10 10.16
C ARG A 174 -18.76 -6.24 11.62
N THR A 175 -18.57 -7.47 12.11
CA THR A 175 -18.24 -7.75 13.51
C THR A 175 -17.07 -6.91 13.98
N VAL A 176 -15.99 -6.85 13.19
CA VAL A 176 -14.79 -6.12 13.57
C VAL A 176 -14.99 -4.60 13.49
N ASP A 177 -15.76 -4.11 12.51
CA ASP A 177 -16.13 -2.70 12.40
C ASP A 177 -16.90 -2.25 13.64
N VAL A 178 -17.94 -2.99 14.03
CA VAL A 178 -18.76 -2.68 15.22
C VAL A 178 -17.91 -2.68 16.49
N LEU A 179 -17.05 -3.69 16.68
CA LEU A 179 -16.13 -3.72 17.83
C LEU A 179 -15.18 -2.52 17.84
N TRP A 180 -14.72 -2.07 16.67
CA TRP A 180 -13.87 -0.88 16.57
C TRP A 180 -14.62 0.40 16.89
N GLU A 181 -15.86 0.54 16.41
CA GLU A 181 -16.72 1.68 16.73
C GLU A 181 -16.99 1.80 18.25
N LEU A 182 -17.12 0.67 18.95
CA LEU A 182 -17.33 0.60 20.41
C LEU A 182 -16.05 0.75 21.24
N SER A 183 -14.88 0.63 20.62
CA SER A 183 -13.61 0.40 21.34
C SER A 183 -13.17 1.50 22.31
N LEU A 184 -13.72 2.73 22.24
CA LEU A 184 -13.48 3.79 23.24
C LEU A 184 -14.36 3.65 24.49
N ASN A 185 -15.46 2.91 24.40
CA ASN A 185 -16.38 2.67 25.50
C ASN A 185 -15.96 1.47 26.35
N PHE A 186 -14.99 0.68 25.89
CA PHE A 186 -14.40 -0.42 26.66
C PHE A 186 -13.46 0.14 27.74
N LYS A 187 -13.49 -0.48 28.91
CA LYS A 187 -12.64 -0.14 30.08
C LYS A 187 -11.20 -0.56 29.85
N GLN A 188 -10.98 -1.62 29.07
CA GLN A 188 -9.64 -2.03 28.68
C GLN A 188 -9.07 -1.16 27.55
N GLY A 189 -7.76 -0.94 27.60
CA GLY A 189 -7.05 -0.18 26.57
C GLY A 189 -7.06 -0.93 25.24
N THR A 190 -7.61 -0.32 24.20
CA THR A 190 -7.64 -0.89 22.84
C THR A 190 -6.56 -0.27 21.95
N PRO A 191 -5.80 -1.08 21.20
CA PRO A 191 -4.77 -0.58 20.30
C PRO A 191 -5.38 0.19 19.12
N VAL A 192 -4.52 0.79 18.28
CA VAL A 192 -4.96 1.33 16.98
C VAL A 192 -5.51 0.22 16.09
N TRP A 193 -6.31 0.58 15.07
CA TRP A 193 -6.99 -0.35 14.16
C TRP A 193 -6.11 -1.53 13.69
N GLN A 194 -4.89 -1.24 13.21
CA GLN A 194 -3.95 -2.28 12.78
C GLN A 194 -3.55 -3.25 13.89
N GLY A 195 -3.36 -2.75 15.12
CA GLY A 195 -3.07 -3.59 16.28
C GLY A 195 -4.28 -4.41 16.70
N MET A 196 -5.50 -3.86 16.60
CA MET A 196 -6.73 -4.59 16.87
C MET A 196 -6.93 -5.72 15.86
N MET A 197 -6.72 -5.45 14.57
CA MET A 197 -6.73 -6.47 13.52
C MET A 197 -5.75 -7.60 13.82
N HIS A 198 -4.51 -7.24 14.18
CA HIS A 198 -3.48 -8.23 14.50
C HIS A 198 -3.88 -9.13 15.67
N ILE A 199 -4.51 -8.58 16.72
CA ILE A 199 -4.94 -9.33 17.89
C ILE A 199 -6.12 -10.25 17.56
N ILE A 200 -7.16 -9.72 16.91
CA ILE A 200 -8.39 -10.47 16.63
C ILE A 200 -8.14 -11.63 15.66
N HIS A 201 -7.20 -11.45 14.73
CA HIS A 201 -6.81 -12.49 13.77
C HIS A 201 -5.59 -13.29 14.24
N GLN A 202 -5.15 -13.14 15.49
CA GLN A 202 -3.96 -13.81 15.99
C GLN A 202 -4.23 -15.32 16.19
N GLY A 203 -3.53 -16.17 15.44
CA GLY A 203 -3.69 -17.62 15.53
C GLY A 203 -4.60 -18.22 14.46
N LEU A 204 -5.23 -17.39 13.61
CA LEU A 204 -5.62 -17.83 12.27
C LEU A 204 -4.35 -18.12 11.47
N GLU A 205 -4.39 -19.11 10.58
CA GLU A 205 -3.30 -19.33 9.64
C GLU A 205 -3.07 -18.01 8.87
N HIS A 206 -1.94 -17.36 9.15
CA HIS A 206 -1.53 -16.22 8.34
C HIS A 206 -1.36 -16.77 6.92
N PRO A 207 -1.94 -16.13 5.88
CA PRO A 207 -1.86 -16.61 4.49
C PRO A 207 -0.44 -16.47 3.88
N GLY A 208 0.60 -16.53 4.71
CA GLY A 208 1.98 -16.27 4.36
C GLY A 208 2.37 -14.80 4.45
N GLN A 209 3.66 -14.55 4.27
CA GLN A 209 4.21 -13.22 4.10
C GLN A 209 3.93 -12.77 2.67
N SER A 210 3.27 -11.62 2.49
CA SER A 210 3.14 -11.02 1.16
C SER A 210 4.52 -10.63 0.64
N SER A 211 4.82 -11.06 -0.58
CA SER A 211 6.04 -10.67 -1.29
C SER A 211 5.67 -9.71 -2.42
N VAL A 212 6.42 -8.64 -2.55
CA VAL A 212 6.28 -7.68 -3.65
C VAL A 212 7.50 -7.84 -4.53
N VAL A 213 7.27 -8.12 -5.80
CA VAL A 213 8.34 -8.33 -6.78
C VAL A 213 8.17 -7.38 -7.95
N PHE A 214 9.30 -6.82 -8.40
CA PHE A 214 9.35 -6.04 -9.63
C PHE A 214 9.36 -6.97 -10.84
N LEU A 215 8.44 -6.74 -11.76
CA LEU A 215 8.39 -7.42 -13.05
C LEU A 215 9.27 -6.68 -14.08
N PRO A 216 9.74 -7.37 -15.14
CA PRO A 216 10.50 -6.74 -16.20
C PRO A 216 9.77 -5.55 -16.81
N MET A 217 10.49 -4.45 -17.08
CA MET A 217 9.91 -3.23 -17.62
C MET A 217 9.72 -3.32 -19.14
N ILE A 218 8.63 -2.73 -19.65
CA ILE A 218 8.41 -2.51 -21.09
C ILE A 218 8.88 -1.10 -21.43
N ASP A 219 9.78 -0.98 -22.41
CA ASP A 219 10.24 0.31 -22.92
C ASP A 219 9.25 0.87 -23.97
N LEU A 220 8.03 1.13 -23.52
CA LEU A 220 6.95 1.75 -24.29
C LEU A 220 6.17 2.71 -23.39
N TYR A 221 5.45 3.65 -24.01
CA TYR A 221 4.51 4.48 -23.28
C TYR A 221 3.36 3.64 -22.72
N SER A 222 3.07 3.73 -21.43
CA SER A 222 2.04 2.99 -20.69
C SER A 222 0.65 3.18 -21.27
N GLY A 223 0.38 4.36 -21.85
CA GLY A 223 -0.86 4.65 -22.53
C GLY A 223 -0.98 4.03 -23.92
N ASP A 224 0.06 3.42 -24.48
CA ASP A 224 0.00 2.70 -25.76
C ASP A 224 -0.73 1.36 -25.57
N LYS A 225 -1.72 1.09 -26.43
CA LYS A 225 -2.45 -0.19 -26.41
C LYS A 225 -1.53 -1.38 -26.64
N THR A 226 -0.43 -1.20 -27.37
CA THR A 226 0.62 -2.21 -27.57
C THR A 226 1.31 -2.55 -26.25
N CYS A 227 1.64 -1.53 -25.44
CA CYS A 227 2.24 -1.71 -24.13
C CYS A 227 1.29 -2.45 -23.18
N ILE A 228 0.03 -2.01 -23.14
CA ILE A 228 -1.00 -2.62 -22.30
C ILE A 228 -1.25 -4.08 -22.72
N LEU A 229 -1.39 -4.37 -24.01
CA LEU A 229 -1.57 -5.73 -24.52
C LEU A 229 -0.40 -6.64 -24.15
N SER A 230 0.84 -6.17 -24.35
CA SER A 230 2.04 -6.93 -24.00
C SER A 230 2.12 -7.21 -22.49
N THR A 231 1.67 -6.25 -21.66
CA THR A 231 1.57 -6.42 -20.20
C THR A 231 0.53 -7.46 -19.82
N LEU A 232 -0.66 -7.41 -20.42
CA LEU A 232 -1.74 -8.36 -20.15
C LEU A 232 -1.37 -9.79 -20.56
N ASP A 233 -0.74 -9.95 -21.72
CA ASP A 233 -0.30 -11.24 -22.24
C ASP A 233 0.79 -11.85 -21.33
N PHE A 234 1.77 -11.06 -20.92
CA PHE A 234 2.78 -11.47 -19.94
C PHE A 234 2.17 -11.91 -18.60
N ALA A 235 1.18 -11.16 -18.09
CA ALA A 235 0.49 -11.51 -16.86
C ALA A 235 -0.29 -12.84 -17.00
N CYS A 236 -0.94 -13.07 -18.15
CA CYS A 236 -1.60 -14.33 -18.46
C CYS A 236 -0.60 -15.50 -18.51
N ASP A 237 0.52 -15.36 -19.21
CA ASP A 237 1.54 -16.40 -19.32
C ASP A 237 2.10 -16.78 -17.94
N LEU A 238 2.36 -15.78 -17.10
CA LEU A 238 2.83 -16.02 -15.73
C LEU A 238 1.74 -16.70 -14.89
N ALA A 239 0.49 -16.23 -14.97
CA ALA A 239 -0.62 -16.83 -14.26
C ALA A 239 -0.87 -18.30 -14.68
N ILE A 240 -0.76 -18.62 -15.97
CA ILE A 240 -0.85 -19.98 -16.50
C ILE A 240 0.30 -20.84 -15.98
N LYS A 241 1.55 -20.33 -16.01
CA LYS A 241 2.73 -21.04 -15.51
C LYS A 241 2.57 -21.43 -14.03
N HIS A 242 1.88 -20.61 -13.25
CA HIS A 242 1.66 -20.80 -11.82
C HIS A 242 0.25 -21.28 -11.46
N ASN A 243 -0.56 -21.72 -12.42
CA ASN A 243 -1.92 -22.21 -12.20
C ASN A 243 -2.78 -21.28 -11.30
N ALA A 244 -2.62 -19.97 -11.47
CA ALA A 244 -3.30 -18.94 -10.69
C ALA A 244 -4.21 -18.07 -11.59
N PRO A 245 -5.26 -17.43 -11.04
CA PRO A 245 -6.05 -16.48 -11.81
C PRO A 245 -5.25 -15.19 -12.10
N PRO A 246 -5.23 -14.67 -13.34
CA PRO A 246 -4.58 -13.41 -13.65
C PRO A 246 -5.44 -12.24 -13.16
N ILE A 247 -5.17 -11.73 -11.95
CA ILE A 247 -5.82 -10.54 -11.40
C ILE A 247 -4.92 -9.34 -11.65
N ILE A 248 -5.39 -8.34 -12.39
CA ILE A 248 -4.60 -7.15 -12.72
C ILE A 248 -5.36 -5.87 -12.36
N THR A 249 -4.67 -4.95 -11.69
CA THR A 249 -5.18 -3.63 -11.37
C THR A 249 -4.50 -2.54 -12.20
N PHE A 250 -5.30 -1.60 -12.70
CA PHE A 250 -4.85 -0.44 -13.47
C PHE A 250 -5.55 0.83 -12.98
N ASP A 251 -4.85 1.96 -13.02
CA ASP A 251 -5.48 3.27 -12.87
C ASP A 251 -6.54 3.53 -13.94
N GLN A 252 -7.51 4.39 -13.62
CA GLN A 252 -8.70 4.63 -14.44
C GLN A 252 -8.44 4.81 -15.95
N PRO A 253 -7.43 5.58 -16.41
CA PRO A 253 -7.18 5.73 -17.84
C PRO A 253 -6.67 4.45 -18.53
N LEU A 254 -5.88 3.64 -17.82
CA LEU A 254 -5.31 2.39 -18.33
C LEU A 254 -6.32 1.25 -18.24
N TYR A 255 -7.11 1.21 -17.16
CA TYR A 255 -8.21 0.26 -16.96
C TYR A 255 -9.15 0.26 -18.17
N TRP A 256 -9.56 1.44 -18.63
CA TRP A 256 -10.45 1.55 -19.78
C TRP A 256 -9.85 0.95 -21.05
N LYS A 257 -8.57 1.23 -21.33
CA LYS A 257 -7.86 0.69 -22.50
C LYS A 257 -7.65 -0.82 -22.39
N ALA A 258 -7.32 -1.33 -21.20
CA ALA A 258 -7.19 -2.75 -20.94
C ALA A 258 -8.54 -3.47 -21.12
N ALA A 259 -9.64 -2.88 -20.64
CA ALA A 259 -10.98 -3.41 -20.84
C ALA A 259 -11.34 -3.48 -22.34
N GLU A 260 -11.06 -2.43 -23.12
CA GLU A 260 -11.23 -2.45 -24.57
C GLU A 260 -10.43 -3.59 -25.23
N ILE A 261 -9.14 -3.74 -24.87
CA ILE A 261 -8.27 -4.81 -25.40
C ILE A 261 -8.85 -6.19 -25.08
N ILE A 262 -9.25 -6.43 -23.83
CA ILE A 262 -9.81 -7.71 -23.39
C ILE A 262 -11.14 -7.98 -24.10
N MET A 263 -12.00 -6.97 -24.28
CA MET A 263 -13.27 -7.12 -25.01
C MET A 263 -13.04 -7.47 -26.48
N ASP A 264 -12.12 -6.78 -27.14
CA ASP A 264 -11.80 -6.97 -28.56
C ASP A 264 -11.05 -8.30 -28.83
N ALA A 265 -10.44 -8.91 -27.82
CA ALA A 265 -9.74 -10.18 -27.95
C ALA A 265 -10.69 -11.34 -28.36
N PRO A 266 -10.20 -12.33 -29.13
CA PRO A 266 -10.96 -13.55 -29.45
C PRO A 266 -11.44 -14.28 -28.19
N GLN A 267 -12.57 -14.98 -28.26
CA GLN A 267 -13.09 -15.74 -27.12
C GLN A 267 -12.17 -16.87 -26.64
N SER A 268 -11.33 -17.39 -27.53
CA SER A 268 -10.31 -18.40 -27.20
C SER A 268 -9.02 -17.79 -26.62
N SER A 269 -8.94 -16.46 -26.47
CA SER A 269 -7.74 -15.79 -25.97
C SER A 269 -7.62 -15.97 -24.45
N PRO A 270 -6.40 -16.20 -23.92
CA PRO A 270 -6.17 -16.22 -22.48
C PRO A 270 -6.51 -14.89 -21.81
N LEU A 271 -6.54 -13.77 -22.55
CA LEU A 271 -6.95 -12.46 -22.06
C LEU A 271 -8.38 -12.46 -21.48
N LYS A 272 -9.25 -13.40 -21.90
CA LYS A 272 -10.62 -13.52 -21.40
C LYS A 272 -10.71 -14.05 -19.96
N SER A 273 -9.64 -14.67 -19.44
CA SER A 273 -9.60 -15.14 -18.04
C SER A 273 -9.15 -14.05 -17.06
N ILE A 274 -8.75 -12.87 -17.55
CA ILE A 274 -8.26 -11.76 -16.72
C ILE A 274 -9.38 -11.20 -15.86
N VAL A 275 -9.12 -11.15 -14.56
CA VAL A 275 -9.92 -10.35 -13.60
C VAL A 275 -9.32 -8.95 -13.58
N LEU A 276 -9.90 -8.06 -14.37
CA LEU A 276 -9.47 -6.67 -14.47
C LEU A 276 -10.10 -5.84 -13.34
N MET A 277 -9.26 -5.22 -12.50
CA MET A 277 -9.67 -4.39 -11.36
C MET A 277 -9.30 -2.92 -11.56
N LEU A 278 -10.17 -2.02 -11.12
CA LEU A 278 -9.85 -0.59 -11.10
C LEU A 278 -8.88 -0.28 -9.95
N GLY A 279 -7.85 0.51 -10.22
CA GLY A 279 -6.90 1.00 -9.23
C GLY A 279 -7.59 1.86 -8.17
N GLY A 280 -7.60 1.38 -6.92
CA GLY A 280 -8.28 2.04 -5.81
C GLY A 280 -7.48 3.20 -5.18
N PHE A 281 -6.15 3.23 -5.36
CA PHE A 281 -5.28 4.14 -4.60
C PHE A 281 -5.57 5.62 -4.87
N HIS A 282 -5.57 6.05 -6.14
CA HIS A 282 -5.87 7.44 -6.49
C HIS A 282 -7.33 7.80 -6.23
N THR A 283 -8.26 6.86 -6.38
CA THR A 283 -9.67 7.04 -5.99
C THR A 283 -9.77 7.34 -4.50
N PHE A 284 -9.05 6.60 -3.67
CA PHE A 284 -9.00 6.81 -2.23
C PHE A 284 -8.32 8.13 -1.86
N MET A 285 -7.19 8.48 -2.50
CA MET A 285 -6.56 9.81 -2.35
C MET A 285 -7.53 10.94 -2.63
N ASN A 286 -8.26 10.85 -3.75
CA ASN A 286 -9.23 11.87 -4.17
C ASN A 286 -10.40 11.95 -3.19
N LEU A 287 -10.88 10.82 -2.67
CA LEU A 287 -11.93 10.79 -1.65
C LEU A 287 -11.49 11.51 -0.37
N LEU A 288 -10.28 11.22 0.13
CA LEU A 288 -9.74 11.89 1.31
C LEU A 288 -9.60 13.41 1.09
N GLY A 289 -9.12 13.82 -0.09
CA GLY A 289 -9.06 15.24 -0.46
C GLY A 289 -10.44 15.90 -0.59
N ALA A 290 -11.44 15.17 -1.10
CA ALA A 290 -12.82 15.64 -1.19
C ALA A 290 -13.45 15.81 0.19
N ILE A 291 -13.22 14.86 1.11
CA ILE A 291 -13.64 14.98 2.52
C ILE A 291 -13.00 16.23 3.14
N GLY A 292 -11.68 16.42 2.94
CA GLY A 292 -11.00 17.59 3.48
C GLY A 292 -11.54 18.91 2.94
N THR A 293 -11.88 18.97 1.65
CA THR A 293 -12.52 20.15 1.03
C THR A 293 -13.94 20.37 1.57
N LEU A 294 -14.76 19.32 1.67
CA LEU A 294 -16.12 19.40 2.17
C LEU A 294 -16.18 19.80 3.66
N MET A 295 -15.20 19.35 4.43
CA MET A 295 -15.09 19.61 5.87
C MET A 295 -14.26 20.86 6.19
N GLU A 296 -13.91 21.67 5.18
CA GLU A 296 -13.19 22.93 5.41
C GLU A 296 -14.01 23.87 6.29
N GLY A 297 -13.36 24.49 7.29
CA GLY A 297 -14.02 25.40 8.24
C GLY A 297 -14.91 24.73 9.30
N THR A 298 -15.06 23.40 9.28
CA THR A 298 -15.89 22.66 10.28
C THR A 298 -15.17 22.40 11.61
N GLY A 299 -13.87 22.66 11.68
CA GLY A 299 -13.01 22.29 12.81
C GLY A 299 -12.32 20.93 12.66
N LEU A 300 -12.61 20.14 11.60
CA LEU A 300 -11.94 18.84 11.35
C LEU A 300 -10.41 18.97 11.37
N ARG A 301 -9.88 20.00 10.68
CA ARG A 301 -8.45 20.31 10.66
C ARG A 301 -7.90 20.53 12.08
N ASN A 302 -8.59 21.33 12.90
CA ASN A 302 -8.16 21.62 14.27
C ASN A 302 -8.13 20.35 15.13
N ILE A 303 -9.09 19.43 14.94
CA ILE A 303 -9.12 18.14 15.64
C ILE A 303 -7.93 17.29 15.22
N MET A 304 -7.62 17.20 13.92
CA MET A 304 -6.47 16.44 13.44
C MET A 304 -5.13 17.04 13.92
N GLU A 305 -5.05 18.36 14.08
CA GLU A 305 -3.86 19.07 14.58
C GLU A 305 -3.55 18.80 16.07
N VAL A 306 -4.47 18.14 16.80
CA VAL A 306 -4.21 17.69 18.19
C VAL A 306 -3.19 16.54 18.21
N VAL A 307 -3.16 15.70 17.16
CA VAL A 307 -2.33 14.49 17.10
C VAL A 307 -1.16 14.67 16.13
N ASP A 308 -1.41 15.34 15.00
CA ASP A 308 -0.44 15.53 13.93
C ASP A 308 -0.02 17.01 13.80
N GLY A 309 1.21 17.27 13.40
CA GLY A 309 1.67 18.64 13.18
C GLY A 309 0.93 19.33 12.02
N SER A 310 0.71 20.65 12.09
CA SER A 310 -0.09 21.41 11.12
C SER A 310 0.31 21.21 9.65
N ASN A 311 1.61 21.05 9.36
CA ASN A 311 2.10 20.77 8.00
C ASN A 311 1.70 19.37 7.51
N ALA A 312 1.65 18.38 8.42
CA ALA A 312 1.17 17.05 8.08
C ALA A 312 -0.34 17.08 7.83
N VAL A 313 -1.11 17.73 8.70
CA VAL A 313 -2.56 17.87 8.56
C VAL A 313 -2.94 18.58 7.27
N GLN A 314 -2.20 19.61 6.86
CA GLN A 314 -2.44 20.26 5.57
C GLN A 314 -2.38 19.27 4.40
N ASN A 315 -1.42 18.35 4.40
CA ASN A 315 -1.31 17.31 3.37
C ASN A 315 -2.35 16.19 3.54
N MET A 316 -2.83 15.96 4.77
CA MET A 316 -3.92 15.02 5.04
C MET A 316 -5.24 15.53 4.46
N MET A 317 -5.55 16.82 4.66
CA MET A 317 -6.75 17.49 4.15
C MET A 317 -6.81 17.51 2.62
N THR A 318 -5.68 17.43 1.93
CA THR A 318 -5.64 17.32 0.45
C THR A 318 -5.58 15.88 -0.05
N GLY A 319 -5.67 14.87 0.82
CA GLY A 319 -5.54 13.46 0.45
C GLY A 319 -4.15 13.02 -0.01
N LYS A 320 -3.13 13.89 0.11
CA LYS A 320 -1.75 13.63 -0.36
C LYS A 320 -0.96 12.79 0.63
N SER A 321 -1.31 12.84 1.92
CA SER A 321 -0.70 12.01 2.96
C SER A 321 -1.65 10.88 3.36
N VAL A 322 -1.89 9.93 2.45
CA VAL A 322 -2.94 8.90 2.56
C VAL A 322 -2.94 8.16 3.89
N GLN A 323 -1.80 7.57 4.28
CA GLN A 323 -1.74 6.77 5.52
C GLN A 323 -2.03 7.61 6.77
N ARG A 324 -1.51 8.84 6.84
CA ARG A 324 -1.77 9.74 7.97
C ARG A 324 -3.21 10.22 7.97
N ALA A 325 -3.72 10.60 6.81
CA ALA A 325 -5.11 11.04 6.63
C ALA A 325 -6.07 9.94 7.07
N PHE A 326 -5.89 8.71 6.57
CA PHE A 326 -6.71 7.57 6.94
C PHE A 326 -6.68 7.32 8.45
N ARG A 327 -5.49 7.29 9.07
CA ARG A 327 -5.36 7.15 10.52
C ARG A 327 -6.09 8.28 11.27
N GLY A 328 -5.92 9.53 10.84
CA GLY A 328 -6.58 10.68 11.44
C GLY A 328 -8.11 10.58 11.33
N HIS A 329 -8.62 10.21 10.17
CA HIS A 329 -10.06 10.02 9.96
C HIS A 329 -10.64 8.89 10.82
N LEU A 330 -9.95 7.76 10.94
CA LEU A 330 -10.35 6.66 11.83
C LEU A 330 -10.41 7.10 13.30
N LEU A 331 -9.46 7.93 13.76
CA LEU A 331 -9.48 8.46 15.13
C LEU A 331 -10.67 9.40 15.36
N VAL A 332 -10.94 10.30 14.40
CA VAL A 332 -12.10 11.20 14.47
C VAL A 332 -13.40 10.41 14.47
N ASP A 333 -13.53 9.42 13.58
CA ASP A 333 -14.71 8.55 13.51
C ASP A 333 -14.93 7.80 14.83
N ARG A 334 -13.86 7.25 15.41
CA ARG A 334 -13.88 6.59 16.70
C ARG A 334 -14.39 7.51 17.82
N CYS A 335 -13.92 8.76 17.87
CA CYS A 335 -14.42 9.76 18.83
C CYS A 335 -15.90 10.09 18.62
N LEU A 336 -16.35 10.21 17.37
CA LEU A 336 -17.77 10.45 17.07
C LEU A 336 -18.64 9.28 17.50
N ASN A 337 -18.20 8.04 17.24
CA ASN A 337 -18.91 6.84 17.69
C ASN A 337 -19.01 6.78 19.21
N HIS A 338 -17.93 7.12 19.93
CA HIS A 338 -17.97 7.22 21.38
C HIS A 338 -19.03 8.20 21.87
N MET A 339 -19.18 9.38 21.23
CA MET A 339 -20.21 10.34 21.59
C MET A 339 -21.62 9.79 21.39
N VAL A 340 -21.87 9.11 20.25
CA VAL A 340 -23.18 8.50 19.93
C VAL A 340 -23.51 7.38 20.92
N VAL A 341 -22.55 6.49 21.19
CA VAL A 341 -22.71 5.35 22.08
C VAL A 341 -22.93 5.82 23.52
N SER A 342 -22.20 6.85 23.98
CA SER A 342 -22.37 7.39 25.33
C SER A 342 -23.76 7.99 25.53
N GLU A 343 -24.28 8.75 24.56
CA GLU A 343 -25.66 9.28 24.63
C GLU A 343 -26.69 8.14 24.66
N LEU A 344 -26.46 7.04 23.92
CA LEU A 344 -27.33 5.87 23.96
C LEU A 344 -27.26 5.12 25.30
N GLN A 345 -26.09 5.03 25.93
CA GLN A 345 -25.94 4.39 27.24
C GLN A 345 -26.65 5.18 28.34
N GLU A 346 -26.69 6.51 28.25
CA GLU A 346 -27.45 7.38 29.16
C GLU A 346 -28.97 7.22 28.98
N ASP A 347 -29.43 7.04 27.73
CA ASP A 347 -30.86 6.93 27.39
C ASP A 347 -31.44 5.52 27.63
N ASP A 348 -30.62 4.45 27.53
CA ASP A 348 -31.08 3.05 27.50
C ASP A 348 -30.15 2.09 28.27
N SER A 349 -30.58 1.68 29.47
CA SER A 349 -29.86 0.72 30.30
C SER A 349 -29.72 -0.69 29.68
N GLN A 350 -30.61 -1.07 28.75
CA GLN A 350 -30.46 -2.31 28.00
C GLN A 350 -29.33 -2.20 26.99
N PHE A 351 -29.11 -1.01 26.42
CA PHE A 351 -27.99 -0.76 25.52
C PHE A 351 -26.65 -0.81 26.25
N GLU A 352 -26.57 -0.29 27.47
CA GLU A 352 -25.38 -0.42 28.32
C GLU A 352 -25.01 -1.90 28.55
N SER A 353 -26.00 -2.76 28.80
CA SER A 353 -25.77 -4.21 28.92
C SER A 353 -25.22 -4.83 27.63
N LEU A 354 -25.70 -4.40 26.45
CA LEU A 354 -25.17 -4.87 25.16
C LEU A 354 -23.71 -4.45 24.95
N VAL A 355 -23.35 -3.22 25.29
CA VAL A 355 -21.97 -2.72 25.18
C VAL A 355 -21.03 -3.49 26.13
N ASN A 356 -21.47 -3.78 27.36
CA ASN A 356 -20.69 -4.58 28.30
C ASN A 356 -20.47 -6.02 27.78
N GLN A 357 -21.50 -6.65 27.18
CA GLN A 357 -21.36 -7.97 26.56
C GLN A 357 -20.41 -7.94 25.35
N ALA A 358 -20.42 -6.86 24.56
CA ALA A 358 -19.46 -6.66 23.47
C ALA A 358 -18.03 -6.50 23.99
N GLU A 359 -17.84 -5.83 25.12
CA GLU A 359 -16.53 -5.72 25.79
C GLU A 359 -16.04 -7.09 26.28
N GLU A 360 -16.90 -7.89 26.91
CA GLU A 360 -16.57 -9.25 27.36
C GLU A 360 -16.18 -10.14 26.17
N MET A 361 -16.93 -10.07 25.08
CA MET A 361 -16.63 -10.77 23.84
C MET A 361 -15.27 -10.34 23.26
N TYR A 362 -14.99 -9.04 23.20
CA TYR A 362 -13.69 -8.54 22.73
C TYR A 362 -12.54 -8.98 23.67
N SER A 363 -12.75 -8.95 24.99
CA SER A 363 -11.77 -9.44 25.97
C SER A 363 -11.45 -10.92 25.77
N SER A 364 -12.49 -11.72 25.53
CA SER A 364 -12.36 -13.15 25.23
C SER A 364 -11.54 -13.40 23.96
N MET A 365 -11.75 -12.60 22.90
CA MET A 365 -10.94 -12.66 21.68
C MET A 365 -9.47 -12.31 21.94
N VAL A 366 -9.21 -11.24 22.70
CA VAL A 366 -7.86 -10.82 23.07
C VAL A 366 -7.14 -11.92 23.86
N ASN A 367 -7.86 -12.64 24.72
CA ASN A 367 -7.36 -13.77 25.51
C ASN A 367 -7.34 -15.10 24.74
N LYS A 368 -7.78 -15.14 23.48
CA LYS A 368 -7.86 -16.32 22.61
C LYS A 368 -8.82 -17.40 23.11
N GLU A 369 -9.85 -17.01 23.84
CA GLU A 369 -10.89 -17.90 24.36
C GLU A 369 -12.08 -18.04 23.39
N THR A 370 -12.21 -17.15 22.42
CA THR A 370 -13.33 -17.09 21.46
C THR A 370 -12.84 -16.61 20.08
N SER A 371 -13.42 -17.14 19.01
CA SER A 371 -13.03 -16.82 17.63
C SER A 371 -13.91 -15.75 16.99
N LEU A 372 -13.44 -15.13 15.90
CA LEU A 372 -14.21 -14.10 15.18
C LEU A 372 -15.53 -14.67 14.62
N GLU A 373 -15.53 -15.92 14.14
CA GLU A 373 -16.71 -16.57 13.57
C GLU A 373 -17.83 -16.74 14.61
N SER A 374 -17.46 -17.06 15.85
CA SER A 374 -18.43 -17.20 16.94
C SER A 374 -19.02 -15.85 17.39
N ALA A 375 -18.27 -14.77 17.22
CA ALA A 375 -18.77 -13.42 17.46
C ALA A 375 -19.64 -12.91 16.32
N ALA A 376 -19.29 -13.21 15.07
CA ALA A 376 -20.09 -12.89 13.90
C ALA A 376 -21.44 -13.63 13.88
N ALA A 377 -21.51 -14.81 14.52
CA ALA A 377 -22.76 -15.54 14.72
C ALA A 377 -23.66 -14.94 15.83
N SER A 378 -23.21 -13.90 16.54
CA SER A 378 -23.97 -13.29 17.63
C SER A 378 -24.89 -12.17 17.16
N ASP A 379 -26.19 -12.34 17.34
CA ASP A 379 -27.22 -11.30 17.10
C ASP A 379 -27.01 -10.02 17.93
N MET A 380 -26.12 -10.05 18.93
CA MET A 380 -25.83 -8.92 19.80
C MET A 380 -25.23 -7.74 19.02
N LEU A 381 -24.26 -8.01 18.14
CA LEU A 381 -23.57 -6.95 17.39
C LEU A 381 -24.50 -6.31 16.36
N ASP A 382 -25.40 -7.10 15.76
CA ASP A 382 -26.44 -6.60 14.87
C ASP A 382 -27.41 -5.67 15.61
N LYS A 383 -27.85 -6.05 16.82
CA LYS A 383 -28.71 -5.19 17.65
C LYS A 383 -28.04 -3.87 18.05
N ILE A 384 -26.74 -3.91 18.34
CA ILE A 384 -25.97 -2.69 18.63
C ILE A 384 -25.92 -1.81 17.38
N MET A 385 -25.58 -2.40 16.23
CA MET A 385 -25.49 -1.68 14.96
C MET A 385 -26.82 -1.02 14.59
N GLU A 386 -27.94 -1.74 14.70
CA GLU A 386 -29.28 -1.18 14.46
C GLU A 386 -29.58 0.01 15.37
N LYS A 387 -29.30 -0.10 16.68
CA LYS A 387 -29.52 1.00 17.63
C LYS A 387 -28.65 2.22 17.34
N VAL A 388 -27.37 2.00 17.03
CA VAL A 388 -26.44 3.08 16.66
C VAL A 388 -26.89 3.76 15.36
N ASP A 389 -27.30 3.01 14.35
CA ASP A 389 -27.77 3.57 13.07
C ASP A 389 -29.10 4.31 13.19
N MET A 390 -30.01 3.85 14.06
CA MET A 390 -31.22 4.60 14.43
C MET A 390 -30.87 5.93 15.11
N LYS A 391 -29.92 5.92 16.06
CA LYS A 391 -29.47 7.16 16.75
C LYS A 391 -28.79 8.12 15.78
N ARG A 392 -27.92 7.64 14.89
CA ARG A 392 -27.30 8.47 13.83
C ARG A 392 -28.36 9.10 12.93
N SER A 393 -29.43 8.35 12.61
CA SER A 393 -30.55 8.85 11.82
C SER A 393 -31.32 9.95 12.56
N ASP A 394 -31.61 9.78 13.85
CA ASP A 394 -32.20 10.82 14.70
C ASP A 394 -31.31 12.07 14.76
N LEU A 395 -30.03 11.90 15.11
CA LEU A 395 -29.03 12.97 15.20
C LEU A 395 -28.93 13.77 13.89
N SER A 396 -29.08 13.13 12.74
CA SER A 396 -29.04 13.80 11.43
C SER A 396 -30.18 14.80 11.21
N THR A 397 -31.31 14.62 11.92
CA THR A 397 -32.47 15.51 11.85
C THR A 397 -32.40 16.67 12.85
N ARG A 398 -31.65 16.53 13.95
CA ARG A 398 -31.57 17.52 15.03
C ARG A 398 -30.96 18.85 14.62
N SER A 399 -29.89 18.84 13.82
CA SER A 399 -29.23 20.08 13.38
C SER A 399 -28.45 19.90 12.07
N LYS A 400 -28.16 21.02 11.40
CA LYS A 400 -27.32 21.02 10.18
C LYS A 400 -25.90 20.52 10.48
N THR A 401 -25.33 20.92 11.60
CA THR A 401 -23.98 20.50 12.03
C THR A 401 -23.94 19.00 12.30
N SER A 402 -24.89 18.48 13.07
CA SER A 402 -24.98 17.05 13.37
C SER A 402 -25.12 16.21 12.09
N ARG A 403 -25.98 16.65 11.17
CA ARG A 403 -26.15 16.02 9.85
C ARG A 403 -24.85 15.97 9.05
N LEU A 404 -24.07 17.05 9.05
CA LEU A 404 -22.79 17.11 8.34
C LEU A 404 -21.80 16.07 8.89
N TRP A 405 -21.70 15.94 10.22
CA TRP A 405 -20.83 14.95 10.85
C TRP A 405 -21.31 13.51 10.63
N VAL A 406 -22.62 13.25 10.61
CA VAL A 406 -23.16 11.94 10.24
C VAL A 406 -22.87 11.62 8.76
N ILE A 407 -22.95 12.61 7.85
CA ILE A 407 -22.54 12.44 6.46
C ILE A 407 -21.03 12.14 6.37
N TYR A 408 -20.21 12.81 7.17
CA TYR A 408 -18.78 12.54 7.29
C TYR A 408 -18.49 11.07 7.64
N GLN A 409 -19.14 10.51 8.67
CA GLN A 409 -18.98 9.10 9.02
C GLN A 409 -19.43 8.16 7.88
N LYS A 410 -20.53 8.48 7.19
CA LYS A 410 -21.00 7.69 6.03
C LYS A 410 -19.99 7.68 4.87
N MET A 411 -19.33 8.80 4.59
CA MET A 411 -18.28 8.87 3.57
C MET A 411 -17.10 7.94 3.93
N LEU A 412 -16.71 7.88 5.20
CA LEU A 412 -15.65 7.00 5.67
C LEU A 412 -16.05 5.51 5.59
N LEU A 413 -17.28 5.17 5.98
CA LEU A 413 -17.80 3.80 5.88
C LEU A 413 -17.90 3.30 4.44
N THR A 414 -18.09 4.19 3.46
CA THR A 414 -18.04 3.81 2.05
C THR A 414 -16.59 3.57 1.59
N SER A 415 -15.62 4.23 2.23
CA SER A 415 -14.21 4.12 1.90
C SER A 415 -13.50 2.89 2.51
N SER A 416 -13.96 2.41 3.67
CA SER A 416 -13.38 1.24 4.36
C SER A 416 -13.84 -0.10 3.78
N ARG A 417 -14.79 -0.08 2.83
CA ARG A 417 -15.42 -1.26 2.21
C ARG A 417 -14.99 -1.51 0.77
N GLY A 418 -14.06 -0.70 0.26
CA GLY A 418 -13.57 -0.73 -1.13
C GLY A 418 -12.21 -1.37 -1.28
#